data_AF-A0A2L0N666-F1
#
_entry.id   AF-A0A2L0N666-F1
#
_cell.length_a   1.000
_cell.length_b   1.000
_cell.length_c   1.000
_cell.angle_alpha   90.00
_cell.angle_beta   90.00
_cell.angle_gamma   90.00
#
_symmetry.space_group_name_H-M   'P 1'
#
loop_
_entity.id
_entity.type
_entity.pdbx_description
1 polymer ?
#
loop_
_entity_poly.entity_id
_entity_poly.type
_entity_poly.pdbx_seq_one_letter_code
_entity_poly.pdbx_strand_id
1 'polypeptide(L)'
;MSSGDDTGERNPFAPPPADAPDQPWRPRNPGPAEGRHAPDGDDGQDERPLVPPPHPWSPGYQGGGWHPRPPAPQPPKLDPNDPAQRKARNAALAGMASLVCAFAALHYVALFVGALAVAWGIGAMRTPKPATARPAGTTAGAAPAGAAGSAAPNPLTPAALAGVLTGAMTVVFVSSVIGLSLYYNDYVTCVRDSLTATGADNCERLAPKWYVDVTTKGE
;
A
#
# COMPACT_ATOMS: atom_id res chain seq x y z
N MET A 1 53.30 32.69 12.56
CA MET A 1 52.83 31.54 13.35
C MET A 1 51.60 31.99 14.09
N SER A 2 50.42 31.47 13.72
CA SER A 2 49.15 31.81 14.37
C SER A 2 48.54 30.50 14.85
N SER A 3 48.85 30.12 16.08
CA SER A 3 48.13 29.07 16.79
C SER A 3 46.76 29.65 17.12
N GLY A 4 45.75 29.26 16.35
CA GLY A 4 44.35 29.57 16.65
C GLY A 4 43.81 28.55 17.63
N ASP A 5 43.41 29.04 18.79
CA ASP A 5 42.88 28.31 19.94
C ASP A 5 41.83 27.24 19.61
N ASP A 6 41.98 26.10 20.28
CA ASP A 6 41.14 24.90 20.25
C ASP A 6 39.88 25.01 21.14
N THR A 7 39.34 26.22 21.34
CA THR A 7 38.20 26.43 22.26
C THR A 7 36.92 26.71 21.50
N GLY A 8 36.06 25.69 21.46
CA GLY A 8 34.58 25.76 21.49
C GLY A 8 33.91 26.82 20.62
N GLU A 9 33.58 26.45 19.38
CA GLU A 9 32.22 26.50 18.79
C GLU A 9 32.35 26.18 17.29
N ARG A 10 32.60 24.91 16.98
CA ARG A 10 32.89 24.49 15.59
C ARG A 10 31.56 24.45 14.81
N ASN A 11 31.39 25.38 13.85
CA ASN A 11 30.17 25.54 13.07
C ASN A 11 29.68 24.19 12.49
N PRO A 12 28.50 23.68 12.91
CA PRO A 12 28.02 22.34 12.54
C PRO A 12 27.60 22.22 11.06
N PHE A 13 27.60 23.32 10.31
CA PHE A 13 27.29 23.38 8.89
C PHE A 13 28.52 23.62 7.99
N ALA A 14 29.72 23.73 8.57
CA ALA A 14 30.94 23.79 7.75
C ALA A 14 31.21 22.41 7.12
N PRO A 15 31.60 22.35 5.84
CA PRO A 15 32.04 21.10 5.25
C PRO A 15 33.24 20.54 6.05
N PRO A 16 33.30 19.22 6.27
CA PRO A 16 34.38 18.62 7.04
C PRO A 16 35.73 18.91 6.37
N PRO A 17 36.81 19.08 7.15
CA PRO A 17 38.15 19.27 6.60
C PRO A 17 38.53 18.08 5.73
N ALA A 18 39.33 18.32 4.69
CA ALA A 18 39.63 17.34 3.64
C ALA A 18 40.27 16.02 4.15
N ASP A 19 40.84 16.05 5.35
CA ASP A 19 41.52 14.90 5.98
C ASP A 19 40.63 14.15 7.00
N ALA A 20 39.33 14.47 7.07
CA ALA A 20 38.42 13.79 7.98
C ALA A 20 37.99 12.41 7.44
N PRO A 21 38.01 11.35 8.26
CA PRO A 21 37.51 10.04 7.86
C PRO A 21 35.98 10.10 7.62
N ASP A 22 35.53 9.43 6.56
CA ASP A 22 34.10 9.31 6.25
C ASP A 22 33.33 8.68 7.42
N GLN A 23 32.35 9.41 7.96
CA GLN A 23 31.50 8.91 9.03
C GLN A 23 30.17 8.36 8.46
N PRO A 24 29.70 7.20 8.95
CA PRO A 24 28.38 6.71 8.59
C PRO A 24 27.32 7.70 9.06
N TRP A 25 26.31 7.94 8.24
CA TRP A 25 25.25 8.91 8.53
C TRP A 25 24.59 8.60 9.89
N ARG A 26 24.50 9.62 10.75
CA ARG A 26 23.83 9.57 12.05
C ARG A 26 22.72 10.61 12.13
N PRO A 27 21.55 10.29 12.74
CA PRO A 27 20.53 11.27 13.03
C PRO A 27 21.08 12.38 13.93
N ARG A 28 20.83 13.65 13.59
CA ARG A 28 21.25 14.78 14.42
C ARG A 28 20.33 14.86 15.64
N ASN A 29 20.86 14.59 16.82
CA ASN A 29 20.17 14.93 18.06
C ASN A 29 20.38 16.43 18.34
N PRO A 30 19.33 17.19 18.71
CA PRO A 30 19.51 18.57 19.15
C PRO A 30 20.36 18.58 20.43
N GLY A 31 21.47 19.31 20.40
CA GLY A 31 22.35 19.49 21.55
C GLY A 31 21.75 20.44 22.58
N PRO A 32 22.22 20.41 23.84
CA PRO A 32 21.78 21.32 24.89
C PRO A 32 22.18 22.76 24.53
N ALA A 33 21.25 23.69 24.68
CA ALA A 33 21.49 25.11 24.47
C ALA A 33 22.21 25.68 25.71
N GLU A 34 23.48 26.03 25.55
CA GLU A 34 24.29 26.66 26.60
C GLU A 34 23.90 28.14 26.76
N GLY A 35 23.50 28.52 27.97
CA GLY A 35 23.69 29.88 28.48
C GLY A 35 22.42 30.67 28.88
N ARG A 36 22.10 30.69 30.18
CA ARG A 36 21.96 31.92 31.00
C ARG A 36 21.80 31.63 32.50
N HIS A 37 22.75 32.15 33.29
CA HIS A 37 22.83 32.32 34.76
C HIS A 37 21.69 31.83 35.67
N ALA A 38 22.05 30.93 36.61
CA ALA A 38 21.33 30.62 37.84
C ALA A 38 21.73 31.59 38.98
N PRO A 39 20.81 31.95 39.90
CA PRO A 39 21.14 32.18 41.29
C PRO A 39 20.83 30.93 42.13
N ASP A 40 21.63 30.73 43.18
CA ASP A 40 21.65 29.58 44.09
C ASP A 40 20.28 29.10 44.57
N GLY A 41 20.10 27.77 44.52
CA GLY A 41 18.93 27.07 45.06
C GLY A 41 19.13 25.56 45.01
N ASP A 42 19.36 24.98 46.18
CA ASP A 42 19.45 23.57 46.53
C ASP A 42 18.20 22.74 46.13
N ASP A 43 18.37 21.41 46.11
CA ASP A 43 17.39 20.32 45.87
C ASP A 43 17.25 19.74 44.45
N GLY A 44 17.83 18.53 44.30
CA GLY A 44 17.88 17.73 43.09
C GLY A 44 16.55 17.17 42.61
N GLN A 45 16.11 17.64 41.44
CA GLN A 45 14.99 17.07 40.70
C GLN A 45 15.43 16.77 39.27
N ASP A 46 15.26 15.50 38.87
CA ASP A 46 15.58 14.96 37.56
C ASP A 46 15.20 15.92 36.41
N GLU A 47 16.21 16.47 35.74
CA GLU A 47 16.09 17.25 34.52
C GLU A 47 15.47 16.40 33.40
N ARG A 48 14.14 16.46 33.29
CA ARG A 48 13.45 15.99 32.09
C ARG A 48 13.87 16.89 30.93
N PRO A 49 14.25 16.34 29.76
CA PRO A 49 14.55 17.14 28.58
C PRO A 49 13.39 18.09 28.30
N LEU A 50 13.67 19.40 28.28
CA LEU A 50 12.68 20.42 27.98
C LEU A 50 12.19 20.18 26.55
N VAL A 51 10.99 19.59 26.43
CA VAL A 51 10.34 19.37 25.14
C VAL A 51 10.20 20.74 24.47
N PRO A 52 10.58 20.89 23.18
CA PRO A 52 10.46 22.18 22.49
C PRO A 52 9.02 22.72 22.59
N PRO A 53 8.85 24.05 22.66
CA PRO A 53 7.54 24.66 22.81
C PRO A 53 6.57 24.13 21.74
N PRO A 54 5.33 23.78 22.11
CA PRO A 54 4.42 23.04 21.24
C PRO A 54 4.11 23.85 19.98
N HIS A 55 4.44 23.30 18.82
CA HIS A 55 4.18 23.94 17.53
C HIS A 55 2.73 23.67 17.07
N PRO A 56 2.08 24.59 16.33
CA PRO A 56 0.66 24.46 15.96
C PRO A 56 0.30 23.17 15.20
N TRP A 57 1.28 22.55 14.56
CA TRP A 57 1.16 21.32 13.78
C TRP A 57 1.50 20.06 14.60
N SER A 58 1.65 20.16 15.93
CA SER A 58 1.92 19.00 16.79
C SER A 58 0.67 18.13 16.87
N PRO A 59 0.80 16.80 16.76
CA PRO A 59 -0.28 15.91 17.14
C PRO A 59 -0.75 16.22 18.57
N GLY A 60 -2.01 16.62 18.73
CA GLY A 60 -2.60 16.98 20.03
C GLY A 60 -2.71 18.49 20.32
N TYR A 61 -2.23 19.37 19.44
CA TYR A 61 -2.38 20.82 19.60
C TYR A 61 -3.80 21.27 19.26
N GLN A 62 -4.49 21.90 20.20
CA GLN A 62 -5.83 22.49 20.00
C GLN A 62 -5.84 23.91 20.56
N GLY A 63 -5.61 24.90 19.70
CA GLY A 63 -6.03 26.31 19.82
C GLY A 63 -5.70 27.13 21.08
N GLY A 64 -5.09 26.56 22.12
CA GLY A 64 -4.92 27.24 23.41
C GLY A 64 -4.14 26.46 24.48
N GLY A 65 -3.56 25.30 24.15
CA GLY A 65 -2.74 24.54 25.10
C GLY A 65 -2.40 23.13 24.61
N TRP A 66 -1.33 22.55 25.16
CA TRP A 66 -1.01 21.14 24.98
C TRP A 66 -1.78 20.31 26.01
N HIS A 67 -2.81 19.60 25.56
CA HIS A 67 -3.45 18.58 26.37
C HIS A 67 -2.91 17.22 25.94
N PRO A 68 -2.23 16.45 26.81
CA PRO A 68 -1.83 15.09 26.49
C PRO A 68 -3.09 14.26 26.28
N ARG A 69 -3.52 14.11 25.02
CA ARG A 69 -4.49 13.09 24.66
C ARG A 69 -3.83 11.74 24.98
N PRO A 70 -4.52 10.79 25.62
CA PRO A 70 -3.97 9.44 25.77
C PRO A 70 -3.49 8.97 24.40
N PRO A 71 -2.30 8.34 24.31
CA PRO A 71 -1.68 8.01 23.05
C PRO A 71 -2.71 7.25 22.20
N ALA A 72 -3.06 7.83 21.05
CA ALA A 72 -3.90 7.14 20.10
C ALA A 72 -3.26 5.76 19.86
N PRO A 73 -4.04 4.67 19.80
CA PRO A 73 -3.50 3.35 19.49
C PRO A 73 -2.63 3.48 18.24
N GLN A 74 -1.32 3.28 18.39
CA GLN A 74 -0.41 3.40 17.26
C GLN A 74 -0.92 2.43 16.20
N PRO A 75 -1.10 2.87 14.94
CA PRO A 75 -1.47 1.94 13.89
C PRO A 75 -0.46 0.79 13.92
N PRO A 76 -0.91 -0.47 13.84
CA PRO A 76 -0.02 -1.61 13.93
C PRO A 76 1.10 -1.41 12.92
N LYS A 77 2.34 -1.48 13.41
CA LYS A 77 3.53 -1.34 12.55
C LYS A 77 3.47 -2.45 11.52
N LEU A 78 3.31 -2.04 10.28
CA LEU A 78 3.16 -2.94 9.16
C LEU A 78 4.52 -3.57 8.85
N ASP A 79 4.69 -4.85 9.17
CA ASP A 79 5.92 -5.60 8.88
C ASP A 79 6.02 -5.91 7.38
N PRO A 80 6.97 -5.31 6.63
CA PRO A 80 7.14 -5.54 5.19
C PRO A 80 7.40 -7.01 4.80
N ASN A 81 7.80 -7.85 5.76
CA ASN A 81 8.05 -9.28 5.55
C ASN A 81 6.82 -10.16 5.78
N ASP A 82 5.69 -9.60 6.21
CA ASP A 82 4.46 -10.39 6.38
C ASP A 82 3.98 -10.96 5.03
N PRO A 83 3.87 -12.29 4.89
CA PRO A 83 3.37 -12.92 3.67
C PRO A 83 1.94 -12.47 3.31
N ALA A 84 1.11 -12.10 4.29
CA ALA A 84 -0.25 -11.60 4.05
C ALA A 84 -0.22 -10.25 3.32
N GLN A 85 0.63 -9.32 3.78
CA GLN A 85 0.78 -8.00 3.17
C GLN A 85 1.34 -8.10 1.75
N ARG A 86 2.33 -8.97 1.52
CA ARG A 86 2.93 -9.19 0.19
C ARG A 86 1.89 -9.69 -0.81
N LYS A 87 1.07 -10.68 -0.42
CA LYS A 87 0.00 -11.21 -1.25
C LYS A 87 -1.09 -10.18 -1.54
N ALA A 88 -1.47 -9.36 -0.54
CA ALA A 88 -2.45 -8.28 -0.73
C ALA A 88 -1.98 -7.23 -1.74
N ARG A 89 -0.72 -6.79 -1.66
CA ARG A 89 -0.13 -5.86 -2.63
C ARG A 89 -0.05 -6.48 -4.03
N ASN A 90 0.38 -7.73 -4.13
CA ASN A 90 0.46 -8.43 -5.42
C ASN A 90 -0.93 -8.61 -6.04
N ALA A 91 -1.96 -8.90 -5.25
CA ALA A 91 -3.34 -9.00 -5.73
C ALA A 91 -3.87 -7.68 -6.30
N ALA A 92 -3.60 -6.55 -5.62
CA ALA A 92 -3.99 -5.23 -6.11
C ALA A 92 -3.28 -4.87 -7.43
N LEU A 93 -1.95 -5.11 -7.51
CA LEU A 93 -1.18 -4.85 -8.73
C LEU A 93 -1.62 -5.76 -9.88
N ALA A 94 -1.86 -7.05 -9.62
CA ALA A 94 -2.32 -7.98 -10.64
C ALA A 94 -3.74 -7.67 -11.13
N GLY A 95 -4.65 -7.25 -10.24
CA GLY A 95 -5.99 -6.84 -10.63
C GLY A 95 -5.95 -5.67 -11.62
N MET A 96 -5.20 -4.62 -11.28
CA MET A 96 -5.03 -3.47 -12.16
C MET A 96 -4.31 -3.84 -13.47
N ALA A 97 -3.25 -4.66 -13.41
CA ALA A 97 -2.54 -5.12 -14.59
C ALA A 97 -3.41 -5.97 -15.53
N SER A 98 -4.30 -6.81 -14.99
CA SER A 98 -5.23 -7.61 -15.80
C SER A 98 -6.20 -6.74 -16.61
N LEU A 99 -6.70 -5.66 -16.00
CA LEU A 99 -7.57 -4.70 -16.68
C LEU A 99 -6.82 -3.99 -17.82
N VAL A 100 -5.59 -3.52 -17.56
CA VAL A 100 -4.75 -2.92 -18.61
C VAL A 100 -4.47 -3.91 -19.75
N CYS A 101 -4.17 -5.16 -19.43
CA CYS A 101 -3.94 -6.19 -20.46
C CYS A 101 -5.19 -6.48 -21.30
N ALA A 102 -6.38 -6.44 -20.70
CA ALA A 102 -7.64 -6.62 -21.43
C ALA A 102 -7.83 -5.49 -22.45
N PHE A 103 -7.59 -4.23 -22.06
CA PHE A 103 -7.67 -3.08 -22.98
C PHE A 103 -6.57 -3.07 -24.05
N ALA A 104 -5.39 -3.61 -23.75
CA ALA A 104 -4.29 -3.74 -24.72
C ALA A 104 -4.48 -4.89 -25.72
N ALA A 105 -5.67 -5.51 -25.78
CA ALA A 105 -6.00 -6.70 -26.57
C ALA A 105 -5.14 -7.95 -26.27
N LEU A 106 -4.40 -7.97 -25.15
CA LEU A 106 -3.61 -9.09 -24.66
C LEU A 106 -4.47 -10.04 -23.81
N HIS A 107 -5.58 -10.50 -24.39
CA HIS A 107 -6.64 -11.23 -23.68
C HIS A 107 -6.14 -12.49 -22.94
N TYR A 108 -5.21 -13.26 -23.52
CA TYR A 108 -4.63 -14.43 -22.83
C TYR A 108 -3.81 -14.05 -21.60
N VAL A 109 -3.04 -12.96 -21.68
CA VAL A 109 -2.25 -12.44 -20.56
C VAL A 109 -3.19 -11.88 -19.49
N ALA A 110 -4.22 -11.14 -19.90
CA ALA A 110 -5.25 -10.59 -19.02
C ALA A 110 -5.94 -11.69 -18.20
N LEU A 111 -6.29 -12.81 -18.84
CA LEU A 111 -6.91 -13.97 -18.18
C LEU A 111 -5.97 -14.58 -17.15
N PHE A 112 -4.70 -14.82 -17.50
CA PHE A 112 -3.71 -15.38 -16.59
C PHE A 112 -3.43 -14.48 -15.38
N VAL A 113 -3.21 -13.19 -15.62
CA VAL A 113 -2.91 -12.19 -14.58
C VAL A 113 -4.13 -11.96 -13.68
N GLY A 114 -5.35 -11.96 -14.24
CA GLY A 114 -6.59 -11.88 -13.47
C GLY A 114 -6.79 -13.08 -12.55
N ALA A 115 -6.50 -14.29 -13.02
CA ALA A 115 -6.53 -15.50 -12.20
C ALA A 115 -5.49 -15.45 -11.05
N LEU A 116 -4.29 -14.93 -11.31
CA LEU A 116 -3.27 -14.70 -10.28
C LEU A 116 -3.73 -13.69 -9.22
N ALA A 117 -4.41 -12.61 -9.63
CA ALA A 117 -4.97 -11.62 -8.69
C ALA A 117 -5.94 -12.27 -7.70
N VAL A 118 -6.84 -13.14 -8.20
CA VAL A 118 -7.79 -13.90 -7.38
C VAL A 118 -7.05 -14.86 -6.45
N ALA A 119 -6.06 -15.61 -6.94
CA ALA A 119 -5.29 -16.55 -6.13
C ALA A 119 -4.53 -15.87 -4.98
N TRP A 120 -3.86 -14.74 -5.25
CA TRP A 120 -3.16 -13.97 -4.23
C TRP A 120 -4.11 -13.27 -3.26
N GLY A 121 -5.24 -12.75 -3.73
CA GLY A 121 -6.26 -12.14 -2.88
C GLY A 121 -6.88 -13.16 -1.92
N ILE A 122 -7.29 -14.32 -2.42
CA ILE A 122 -7.76 -15.44 -1.59
C ILE A 122 -6.66 -15.89 -0.62
N GLY A 123 -5.42 -15.99 -1.09
CA GLY A 123 -4.27 -16.35 -0.25
C GLY A 123 -3.98 -15.34 0.87
N ALA A 124 -4.25 -14.05 0.66
CA ALA A 124 -4.12 -13.00 1.68
C ALA A 124 -5.29 -12.99 2.67
N MET A 125 -6.50 -13.37 2.23
CA MET A 125 -7.67 -13.48 3.12
C MET A 125 -7.62 -14.73 4.00
N ARG A 126 -6.93 -15.79 3.55
CA ARG A 126 -6.78 -17.06 4.29
C ARG A 126 -5.67 -17.05 5.33
N THR A 127 -4.79 -16.05 5.37
CA THR A 127 -3.76 -15.98 6.41
C THR A 127 -4.41 -15.64 7.75
N PRO A 128 -4.21 -16.46 8.80
CA PRO A 128 -4.78 -16.19 10.10
C PRO A 128 -4.27 -14.86 10.66
N LYS A 129 -5.17 -14.06 11.23
CA LYS A 129 -4.81 -12.82 11.92
C LYS A 129 -3.86 -13.19 13.06
N PRO A 130 -2.65 -12.59 13.16
CA PRO A 130 -1.80 -12.84 14.31
C PRO A 130 -2.60 -12.45 15.55
N ALA A 131 -2.77 -13.40 16.47
CA ALA A 131 -3.34 -13.11 17.76
C ALA A 131 -2.47 -11.99 18.35
N THR A 132 -3.07 -10.82 18.56
CA THR A 132 -2.44 -9.74 19.33
C THR A 132 -1.86 -10.38 20.57
N ALA A 133 -0.52 -10.40 20.68
CA ALA A 133 0.15 -10.85 21.87
C ALA A 133 -0.42 -10.03 23.03
N ARG A 134 -1.26 -10.68 23.85
CA ARG A 134 -1.68 -10.17 25.14
C ARG A 134 -0.37 -9.83 25.86
N PRO A 135 -0.14 -8.59 26.33
CA PRO A 135 1.07 -8.31 27.09
C PRO A 135 1.08 -9.26 28.29
N ALA A 136 2.12 -10.08 28.38
CA ALA A 136 2.35 -10.98 29.50
C ALA A 136 2.62 -10.10 30.74
N GLY A 137 1.58 -9.83 31.52
CA GLY A 137 1.67 -8.94 32.67
C GLY A 137 0.34 -8.35 33.07
N THR A 138 -0.68 -9.16 33.32
CA THR A 138 -1.78 -8.77 34.21
C THR A 138 -2.42 -10.02 34.79
N THR A 139 -2.13 -10.24 36.07
CA THR A 139 -2.71 -11.26 36.92
C THR A 139 -4.23 -11.14 36.98
N ALA A 140 -4.89 -12.31 36.89
CA ALA A 140 -6.21 -12.66 37.41
C ALA A 140 -7.26 -11.55 37.56
N GLY A 141 -8.29 -11.61 36.70
CA GLY A 141 -9.56 -10.92 36.92
C GLY A 141 -10.56 -11.35 35.86
N ALA A 142 -11.54 -12.16 36.25
CA ALA A 142 -12.66 -12.55 35.40
C ALA A 142 -13.40 -11.31 34.88
N ALA A 143 -13.59 -11.21 33.57
CA ALA A 143 -14.45 -10.21 32.93
C ALA A 143 -15.37 -10.92 31.91
N PRO A 144 -16.63 -10.47 31.77
CA PRO A 144 -17.69 -11.24 31.14
C PRO A 144 -17.53 -11.31 29.62
N ALA A 145 -17.98 -12.43 29.06
CA ALA A 145 -18.23 -12.58 27.63
C ALA A 145 -19.29 -11.56 27.18
N GLY A 146 -18.91 -10.61 26.33
CA GLY A 146 -19.87 -9.65 25.79
C GLY A 146 -19.23 -8.36 25.29
N ALA A 147 -18.61 -8.42 24.11
CA ALA A 147 -18.58 -7.32 23.13
C ALA A 147 -17.69 -7.78 21.98
N ALA A 148 -18.29 -8.09 20.83
CA ALA A 148 -17.60 -8.14 19.56
C ALA A 148 -17.11 -6.72 19.23
N GLY A 149 -16.01 -6.29 19.86
CA GLY A 149 -15.32 -5.06 19.52
C GLY A 149 -14.64 -5.26 18.17
N SER A 150 -15.15 -4.57 17.16
CA SER A 150 -14.67 -4.55 15.79
C SER A 150 -13.14 -4.61 15.75
N ALA A 151 -12.62 -5.75 15.32
CA ALA A 151 -11.21 -5.92 15.05
C ALA A 151 -10.80 -4.78 14.10
N ALA A 152 -9.86 -3.92 14.52
CA ALA A 152 -9.37 -2.83 13.68
C ALA A 152 -9.13 -3.38 12.26
N PRO A 153 -9.76 -2.79 11.22
CA PRO A 153 -9.70 -3.33 9.87
C PRO A 153 -8.23 -3.36 9.46
N ASN A 154 -7.77 -4.51 8.98
CA ASN A 154 -6.42 -4.62 8.46
C ASN A 154 -6.31 -3.57 7.33
N PRO A 155 -5.36 -2.63 7.36
CA PRO A 155 -5.36 -1.50 6.43
C PRO A 155 -5.25 -1.91 4.95
N LEU A 156 -4.95 -3.18 4.66
CA LEU A 156 -4.83 -3.74 3.31
C LEU A 156 -6.02 -4.61 2.85
N THR A 157 -7.01 -4.90 3.69
CA THR A 157 -8.22 -5.61 3.23
C THR A 157 -8.99 -4.87 2.14
N PRO A 158 -9.15 -3.52 2.15
CA PRO A 158 -9.85 -2.85 1.06
C PRO A 158 -9.06 -2.92 -0.27
N ALA A 159 -7.73 -2.85 -0.21
CA ALA A 159 -6.88 -2.93 -1.40
C ALA A 159 -6.91 -4.33 -2.04
N ALA A 160 -6.86 -5.39 -1.22
CA ALA A 160 -6.98 -6.76 -1.72
C ALA A 160 -8.36 -7.03 -2.33
N LEU A 161 -9.42 -6.54 -1.69
CA LEU A 161 -10.79 -6.71 -2.18
C LEU A 161 -10.99 -6.04 -3.55
N ALA A 162 -10.49 -4.80 -3.71
CA ALA A 162 -10.55 -4.09 -4.99
C ALA A 162 -9.85 -4.87 -6.11
N GLY A 163 -8.63 -5.37 -5.86
CA GLY A 163 -7.87 -6.16 -6.84
C GLY A 163 -8.59 -7.46 -7.24
N VAL A 164 -9.20 -8.16 -6.29
CA VAL A 164 -9.96 -9.40 -6.56
C VAL A 164 -11.21 -9.11 -7.37
N LEU A 165 -11.99 -8.07 -7.02
CA LEU A 165 -13.22 -7.72 -7.74
C LEU A 165 -12.91 -7.30 -9.18
N THR A 166 -11.93 -6.42 -9.39
CA THR A 166 -11.49 -6.00 -10.72
C THR A 166 -10.96 -7.16 -11.53
N GLY A 167 -10.11 -8.02 -10.92
CA GLY A 167 -9.56 -9.20 -11.58
C GLY A 167 -10.65 -10.21 -11.98
N ALA A 168 -11.59 -10.51 -11.08
CA ALA A 168 -12.67 -11.45 -11.34
C ALA A 168 -13.61 -10.97 -12.46
N MET A 169 -14.01 -9.70 -12.44
CA MET A 169 -14.83 -9.11 -13.49
C MET A 169 -14.10 -9.14 -14.85
N THR A 170 -12.80 -8.83 -14.86
CA THR A 170 -11.97 -8.90 -16.08
C THR A 170 -11.90 -10.33 -16.61
N VAL A 171 -11.70 -11.34 -15.76
CA VAL A 171 -11.65 -12.75 -16.17
C VAL A 171 -12.97 -13.18 -16.80
N VAL A 172 -14.11 -12.84 -16.19
CA VAL A 172 -15.44 -13.17 -16.75
C VAL A 172 -15.62 -12.52 -18.13
N PHE A 173 -15.32 -11.22 -18.25
CA PHE A 173 -15.43 -10.51 -19.52
C PHE A 173 -14.52 -11.11 -20.61
N VAL A 174 -13.23 -11.26 -20.32
CA VAL A 174 -12.24 -11.78 -21.27
C VAL A 174 -12.53 -13.23 -21.66
N SER A 175 -12.93 -14.07 -20.70
CA SER A 175 -13.31 -15.46 -20.99
C SER A 175 -14.54 -15.54 -21.90
N SER A 176 -15.49 -14.61 -21.78
CA SER A 176 -16.67 -14.54 -22.65
C SER A 176 -16.27 -14.19 -24.08
N VAL A 177 -15.37 -13.21 -24.25
CA VAL A 177 -14.85 -12.81 -25.57
C VAL A 177 -14.11 -13.98 -26.24
N ILE A 178 -13.13 -14.58 -25.54
CA ILE A 178 -12.36 -15.70 -26.07
C ILE A 178 -13.27 -16.89 -26.37
N GLY A 179 -14.22 -17.20 -25.47
CA GLY A 179 -15.17 -18.30 -25.64
C GLY A 179 -16.04 -18.14 -26.88
N LEU A 180 -16.55 -16.93 -27.13
CA LEU A 180 -17.33 -16.63 -28.34
C LEU A 180 -16.47 -16.76 -29.61
N SER A 181 -15.23 -16.25 -29.60
CA SER A 181 -14.32 -16.39 -30.73
C SER A 181 -13.98 -17.86 -31.04
N LEU A 182 -13.81 -18.70 -30.01
CA LEU A 182 -13.53 -20.12 -30.20
C LEU A 182 -14.77 -20.89 -30.66
N TYR A 183 -15.95 -20.57 -30.13
CA TYR A 183 -17.18 -21.24 -30.50
C TYR A 183 -17.63 -20.88 -31.93
N TYR A 184 -17.40 -19.65 -32.37
CA TYR A 184 -17.71 -19.17 -33.74
C TYR A 184 -16.46 -19.00 -34.60
N ASN A 185 -15.47 -19.89 -34.44
CA ASN A 185 -14.18 -19.76 -35.12
C ASN A 185 -14.31 -19.75 -36.65
N ASP A 186 -15.22 -20.54 -37.22
CA ASP A 186 -15.45 -20.58 -38.67
C ASP A 186 -15.94 -19.24 -39.23
N TYR A 187 -16.77 -18.51 -38.47
CA TYR A 187 -17.20 -17.16 -38.84
C TYR A 187 -16.03 -16.17 -38.76
N VAL A 188 -15.31 -16.17 -37.63
CA VAL A 188 -14.21 -15.21 -37.39
C VAL A 188 -13.06 -15.42 -38.40
N THR A 189 -12.73 -16.67 -38.71
CA THR A 189 -11.72 -17.00 -39.73
C THR A 189 -12.19 -16.62 -41.13
N CYS A 190 -13.43 -16.93 -41.51
CA CYS A 190 -14.01 -16.53 -42.80
C CYS A 190 -13.97 -15.01 -43.01
N VAL A 191 -14.41 -14.23 -42.02
CA VAL A 191 -14.38 -12.76 -42.09
C VAL A 191 -12.94 -12.25 -42.21
N ARG A 192 -12.01 -12.82 -41.44
CA ARG A 192 -10.59 -12.41 -41.45
C ARG A 192 -9.86 -12.75 -42.75
N ASP A 193 -10.25 -13.84 -43.42
CA ASP A 193 -9.67 -14.28 -44.69
C ASP A 193 -10.39 -13.69 -45.92
N SER A 194 -11.52 -13.00 -45.72
CA SER A 194 -12.26 -12.38 -46.81
C SER A 194 -11.51 -11.18 -47.41
N LEU A 195 -11.37 -11.17 -48.74
CA LEU A 195 -10.70 -10.08 -49.48
C LEU A 195 -11.67 -8.96 -49.90
N THR A 196 -12.98 -9.17 -49.76
CA THR A 196 -14.03 -8.25 -50.21
C THR A 196 -15.16 -8.16 -49.19
N ALA A 197 -15.83 -7.00 -49.12
CA ALA A 197 -16.99 -6.79 -48.25
C ALA A 197 -18.12 -7.80 -48.54
N THR A 198 -18.41 -8.08 -49.82
CA THR A 198 -19.39 -9.11 -50.19
C THR A 198 -18.98 -10.53 -49.77
N GLY A 199 -17.67 -10.79 -49.68
CA GLY A 199 -17.14 -12.04 -49.13
C GLY A 199 -17.41 -12.15 -47.63
N ALA A 200 -17.17 -11.07 -46.89
CA ALA A 200 -17.48 -10.98 -45.45
C ALA A 200 -18.99 -11.17 -45.17
N ASP A 201 -19.87 -10.56 -45.97
CA ASP A 201 -21.34 -10.69 -45.81
C ASP A 201 -21.81 -12.13 -46.01
N ASN A 202 -21.15 -12.91 -46.89
CA ASN A 202 -21.49 -14.32 -47.06
C ASN A 202 -21.12 -15.17 -45.83
N CYS A 203 -20.16 -14.73 -45.02
CA CYS A 203 -19.75 -15.42 -43.79
C CYS A 203 -20.83 -15.38 -42.70
N GLU A 204 -21.81 -14.45 -42.77
CA GLU A 204 -22.89 -14.35 -41.78
C GLU A 204 -23.71 -15.63 -41.61
N ARG A 205 -23.68 -16.54 -42.59
CA ARG A 205 -24.34 -17.86 -42.50
C ARG A 205 -23.73 -18.79 -41.46
N LEU A 206 -22.48 -18.56 -41.04
CA LEU A 206 -21.74 -19.41 -40.11
C LEU A 206 -21.97 -19.02 -38.63
N ALA A 207 -22.61 -17.88 -38.35
CA ALA A 207 -22.92 -17.44 -36.99
C ALA A 207 -24.39 -17.03 -36.85
N PRO A 208 -24.96 -17.06 -35.63
CA PRO A 208 -26.30 -16.54 -35.40
C PRO A 208 -26.39 -15.04 -35.67
N LYS A 209 -27.55 -14.59 -36.18
CA LYS A 209 -27.78 -13.17 -36.50
C LYS A 209 -27.53 -12.21 -35.33
N TRP A 210 -27.80 -12.62 -34.09
CA TRP A 210 -27.55 -11.77 -32.91
C TRP A 210 -26.06 -11.52 -32.68
N TYR A 211 -25.20 -12.50 -33.00
CA TYR A 211 -23.76 -12.37 -32.82
C TYR A 211 -23.19 -11.44 -33.88
N VAL A 212 -23.59 -11.67 -35.13
CA VAL A 212 -23.23 -10.83 -36.29
C VAL A 212 -23.63 -9.37 -36.03
N ASP A 213 -24.88 -9.11 -35.63
CA ASP A 213 -25.39 -7.75 -35.40
C ASP A 213 -24.61 -7.00 -34.28
N VAL A 214 -24.18 -7.72 -33.24
CA VAL A 214 -23.35 -7.14 -32.16
C VAL A 214 -21.94 -6.83 -32.65
N THR A 215 -21.36 -7.69 -33.49
CA THR A 215 -19.99 -7.49 -34.00
C THR A 215 -19.92 -6.45 -35.11
N THR A 216 -20.95 -6.29 -35.94
CA THR A 216 -20.95 -5.37 -37.09
C THR A 216 -21.46 -3.96 -36.75
N LYS A 217 -22.30 -3.78 -35.73
CA LYS A 217 -22.72 -2.45 -35.23
C LYS A 217 -21.73 -1.80 -34.27
N GLY A 218 -20.70 -2.54 -33.83
CA GLY A 218 -19.72 -2.05 -32.86
C GLY A 218 -18.60 -1.20 -33.46
N GLU A 219 -18.48 -1.18 -34.79
CA GLU A 219 -17.57 -0.32 -35.57
C GLU A 219 -18.32 0.92 -36.09
#